data_AF-A0A7S1QP39-F1
#
_entry.id   AF-A0A7S1QP39-F1
#
_cell.length_a   1.000
_cell.length_b   1.000
_cell.length_c   1.000
_cell.angle_alpha   90.00
_cell.angle_beta   90.00
_cell.angle_gamma   90.00
#
_symmetry.space_group_name_H-M   'P 1'
#
loop_
_entity.id
_entity.type
_entity.pdbx_description
1 polymer ?
#
loop_
_entity_poly.entity_id
_entity_poly.type
_entity_poly.pdbx_seq_one_letter_code
_entity_poly.pdbx_strand_id
1 'polypeptide(L)'
;QVGVRTLPHAPASLGTPSMLQELGWISDDERQKIEVVRSALAGKVPDACPEDFVHDLSIARFLRGNDGDPEVAAELYGRALEYRHNLTAAEPFKGFCERQAGATTMELTALPNAAEVMRCLPVRAMEGESADGLPVLCTLPRLIDIEGLDALSDDCLGPF
;
A
#
# COMPACT_ATOMS: atom_id res chain seq x y z
N GLN A 1 -28.67 -23.68 24.21
CA GLN A 1 -27.22 -23.79 24.41
C GLN A 1 -26.61 -24.11 23.05
N VAL A 2 -26.00 -23.13 22.40
CA VAL A 2 -25.33 -23.32 21.09
C VAL A 2 -23.83 -23.30 21.38
N GLY A 3 -23.17 -24.42 21.12
CA GLY A 3 -21.75 -24.62 21.40
C GLY A 3 -20.88 -23.71 20.54
N VAL A 4 -20.16 -22.79 21.19
CA VAL A 4 -19.09 -22.01 20.57
C VAL A 4 -17.93 -22.96 20.35
N ARG A 5 -17.72 -23.35 19.08
CA ARG A 5 -16.52 -24.07 18.64
C ARG A 5 -15.36 -23.08 18.68
N THR A 6 -14.55 -23.13 19.73
CA THR A 6 -13.26 -22.46 19.77
C THR A 6 -12.35 -23.08 18.70
N LEU A 7 -11.98 -22.28 17.70
CA LEU A 7 -10.91 -22.65 16.78
C LEU A 7 -9.57 -22.61 17.54
N PRO A 8 -8.64 -23.54 17.27
CA PRO A 8 -7.35 -23.57 17.95
C PRO A 8 -6.56 -22.29 17.66
N HIS A 9 -6.17 -21.59 18.71
CA HIS A 9 -5.20 -20.49 18.66
C HIS A 9 -3.87 -21.01 18.10
N ALA A 10 -3.48 -20.52 16.92
CA ALA A 10 -2.08 -20.56 16.51
C ALA A 10 -1.30 -19.54 17.36
N PRO A 11 -0.08 -19.86 17.84
CA PRO A 11 0.69 -18.94 18.66
C PRO A 11 1.12 -17.71 17.85
N ALA A 12 0.72 -16.54 18.32
CA ALA A 12 1.22 -15.25 17.89
C ALA A 12 2.68 -15.09 18.33
N SER A 13 3.62 -15.29 17.41
CA SER A 13 4.97 -14.74 17.43
C SER A 13 5.68 -15.22 16.15
N LEU A 14 5.44 -14.55 15.03
CA LEU A 14 6.44 -14.52 13.98
C LEU A 14 7.39 -13.38 14.36
N GLY A 15 8.45 -13.72 15.10
CA GLY A 15 9.58 -12.82 15.29
C GLY A 15 10.01 -12.28 13.93
N THR A 16 10.37 -10.99 13.87
CA THR A 16 10.76 -10.30 12.64
C THR A 16 11.78 -11.15 11.89
N PRO A 17 11.42 -11.78 10.76
CA PRO A 17 12.38 -12.54 9.97
C PRO A 17 13.48 -11.57 9.53
N SER A 18 14.72 -12.05 9.43
CA SER A 18 15.74 -11.22 8.77
C SER A 18 15.30 -10.97 7.31
N MET A 19 15.58 -9.80 6.74
CA MET A 19 15.14 -9.42 5.37
C MET A 19 15.45 -10.49 4.30
N LEU A 20 16.51 -11.30 4.49
CA LEU A 20 16.87 -12.40 3.59
C LEU A 20 15.93 -13.62 3.70
N GLN A 21 15.24 -13.83 4.82
CA GLN A 21 14.19 -14.85 4.96
C GLN A 21 12.87 -14.41 4.34
N GLU A 22 12.61 -13.10 4.21
CA GLU A 22 11.32 -12.54 3.76
C GLU A 22 10.98 -12.85 2.30
N LEU A 23 11.97 -13.22 1.48
CA LEU A 23 11.80 -13.48 0.05
C LEU A 23 12.18 -14.90 -0.37
N GLY A 24 12.25 -15.85 0.57
CA GLY A 24 12.55 -17.27 0.27
C GLY A 24 11.54 -17.95 -0.66
N TRP A 25 10.37 -17.33 -0.89
CA TRP A 25 9.33 -17.79 -1.81
C TRP A 25 9.52 -17.29 -3.26
N ILE A 26 10.47 -16.41 -3.54
CA ILE A 26 10.78 -15.96 -4.91
C ILE A 26 11.66 -17.01 -5.59
N SER A 27 11.17 -17.53 -6.71
CA SER A 27 11.90 -18.51 -7.55
C SER A 27 13.10 -17.87 -8.27
N ASP A 28 14.07 -18.68 -8.71
CA ASP A 28 15.24 -18.19 -9.44
C ASP A 28 14.88 -17.50 -10.77
N ASP A 29 13.86 -18.00 -11.49
CA ASP A 29 13.32 -17.36 -12.70
C ASP A 29 12.76 -15.97 -12.39
N GLU A 30 12.00 -15.87 -11.29
CA GLU A 30 11.43 -14.59 -10.86
C GLU A 30 12.52 -13.62 -10.39
N ARG A 31 13.58 -14.09 -9.72
CA ARG A 31 14.75 -13.26 -9.39
C ARG A 31 15.42 -12.70 -10.63
N GLN A 32 15.58 -13.51 -11.67
CA GLN A 32 16.17 -13.06 -12.92
C GLN A 32 15.33 -11.96 -13.58
N LYS A 33 14.00 -12.10 -13.56
CA LYS A 33 13.07 -11.08 -14.07
C LYS A 33 13.07 -9.81 -13.23
N ILE A 34 13.17 -9.93 -11.90
CA ILE A 34 13.34 -8.78 -10.99
C ILE A 34 14.59 -7.99 -11.36
N GLU A 35 15.69 -8.65 -11.66
CA GLU A 35 16.93 -7.96 -12.06
C GLU A 35 16.79 -7.24 -13.40
N VAL A 36 16.05 -7.81 -14.36
CA VAL A 36 15.73 -7.14 -15.63
C VAL A 36 14.93 -5.86 -15.37
N VAL A 37 13.88 -5.94 -14.54
CA VAL A 37 13.07 -4.76 -14.18
C VAL A 37 13.92 -3.73 -13.44
N ARG A 38 14.72 -4.15 -12.45
CA ARG A 38 15.62 -3.27 -11.70
C ARG A 38 16.57 -2.52 -12.64
N SER A 39 17.20 -3.23 -13.56
CA SER A 39 18.08 -2.66 -14.57
C SER A 39 17.35 -1.68 -15.49
N ALA A 40 16.12 -1.99 -15.92
CA ALA A 40 15.31 -1.11 -16.76
C ALA A 40 14.80 0.15 -16.05
N LEU A 41 14.74 0.11 -14.71
CA LEU A 41 14.41 1.25 -13.85
C LEU A 41 15.64 2.07 -13.45
N ALA A 42 16.85 1.55 -13.64
CA ALA A 42 18.08 2.28 -13.35
C ALA A 42 18.10 3.61 -14.15
N GLY A 43 18.18 4.73 -13.44
CA GLY A 43 18.11 6.07 -14.02
C GLY A 43 16.69 6.66 -14.19
N LYS A 44 15.63 5.88 -13.93
CA LYS A 44 14.24 6.37 -13.79
C LYS A 44 13.81 6.53 -12.33
N VAL A 45 14.56 5.95 -11.40
CA VAL A 45 14.34 6.11 -9.97
C VAL A 45 14.79 7.51 -9.54
N PRO A 46 13.91 8.33 -8.95
CA PRO A 46 14.31 9.64 -8.41
C PRO A 46 15.33 9.50 -7.27
N ASP A 47 16.26 10.45 -7.14
CA ASP A 47 17.36 10.39 -6.15
C ASP A 47 16.87 10.28 -4.68
N ALA A 48 15.66 10.75 -4.39
CA ALA A 48 15.04 10.73 -3.07
C ALA A 48 13.90 9.69 -2.95
N CYS A 49 13.95 8.61 -3.73
CA CYS A 49 12.95 7.54 -3.67
C CYS A 49 13.08 6.73 -2.36
N PRO A 50 11.99 6.49 -1.60
CA PRO A 50 12.02 5.60 -0.43
C PRO A 50 12.56 4.21 -0.77
N GLU A 51 13.30 3.58 0.16
CA GLU A 51 13.92 2.26 -0.06
C GLU A 51 12.89 1.18 -0.43
N ASP A 52 11.71 1.21 0.19
CA ASP A 52 10.59 0.30 -0.08
C ASP A 52 10.12 0.32 -1.54
N PHE A 53 10.35 1.45 -2.25
CA PHE A 53 9.96 1.60 -3.65
C PHE A 53 10.98 0.98 -4.61
N VAL A 54 12.15 0.55 -4.17
CA VAL A 54 13.10 -0.17 -5.04
C VAL A 54 13.44 -1.56 -4.50
N HIS A 55 12.75 -1.97 -3.44
CA HIS A 55 12.85 -3.29 -2.85
C HIS A 55 12.30 -4.39 -3.79
N ASP A 56 12.92 -5.57 -3.73
CA ASP A 56 12.56 -6.75 -4.53
C ASP A 56 11.08 -7.11 -4.40
N LEU A 57 10.50 -6.97 -3.20
CA LEU A 57 9.08 -7.24 -2.97
C LEU A 57 8.18 -6.37 -3.83
N SER A 58 8.52 -5.09 -3.98
CA SER A 58 7.72 -4.14 -4.76
C SER A 58 7.85 -4.45 -6.26
N ILE A 59 9.05 -4.78 -6.73
CA ILE A 59 9.28 -5.22 -8.12
C ILE A 59 8.50 -6.52 -8.40
N ALA A 60 8.58 -7.51 -7.51
CA ALA A 60 7.89 -8.79 -7.63
C ALA A 60 6.36 -8.61 -7.71
N ARG A 61 5.77 -7.68 -6.94
CA ARG A 61 4.34 -7.35 -7.03
C ARG A 61 3.95 -6.85 -8.42
N PHE A 62 4.75 -5.97 -9.02
CA PHE A 62 4.51 -5.48 -10.39
C PHE A 62 4.69 -6.58 -11.44
N LEU A 63 5.72 -7.41 -11.31
CA LEU A 63 5.91 -8.56 -12.20
C LEU A 63 4.70 -9.49 -12.17
N ARG A 64 4.27 -9.91 -10.98
CA ARG A 64 3.12 -10.82 -10.83
C ARG A 64 1.81 -10.21 -11.30
N GLY A 65 1.62 -8.91 -11.09
CA GLY A 65 0.45 -8.17 -11.57
C GLY A 65 0.40 -8.02 -13.09
N ASN A 66 1.51 -8.30 -13.79
CA ASN A 66 1.63 -8.22 -15.25
C ASN A 66 2.13 -9.55 -15.83
N ASP A 67 1.60 -10.66 -15.32
CA ASP A 67 1.83 -12.03 -15.83
C ASP A 67 3.31 -12.45 -15.95
N GLY A 68 4.20 -11.83 -15.17
CA GLY A 68 5.63 -12.10 -15.18
C GLY A 68 6.38 -11.50 -16.37
N ASP A 69 5.78 -10.57 -17.10
CA ASP A 69 6.42 -9.81 -18.18
C ASP A 69 7.30 -8.68 -17.59
N PRO A 70 8.64 -8.77 -17.71
CA PRO A 70 9.54 -7.78 -17.13
C PRO A 70 9.52 -6.43 -17.88
N GLU A 71 9.19 -6.39 -19.16
CA GLU A 71 9.16 -5.14 -19.92
C GLU A 71 7.93 -4.31 -19.53
N VAL A 72 6.76 -4.95 -19.52
CA VAL A 72 5.50 -4.32 -19.11
C VAL A 72 5.56 -3.91 -17.63
N ALA A 73 6.10 -4.78 -16.77
CA ALA A 73 6.27 -4.46 -15.36
C ALA A 73 7.20 -3.26 -15.15
N ALA A 74 8.31 -3.16 -15.89
CA ALA A 74 9.22 -2.03 -15.79
C ALA A 74 8.59 -0.71 -16.26
N GLU A 75 7.80 -0.73 -17.34
CA GLU A 75 7.10 0.47 -17.81
C GLU A 75 6.09 0.98 -16.77
N LEU A 76 5.19 0.11 -16.33
CA LEU A 76 4.15 0.48 -15.37
C LEU A 76 4.74 0.83 -14.01
N TYR A 77 5.79 0.12 -13.59
CA TYR A 77 6.42 0.43 -12.33
C TYR A 77 7.14 1.78 -12.37
N GLY A 78 7.84 2.09 -13.46
CA GLY A 78 8.47 3.40 -13.65
C GLY A 78 7.46 4.55 -13.52
N ARG A 79 6.30 4.42 -14.17
CA ARG A 79 5.20 5.41 -14.05
C ARG A 79 4.68 5.54 -12.63
N ALA A 80 4.55 4.42 -11.91
CA ALA A 80 4.12 4.44 -10.51
C ALA A 80 5.17 5.07 -9.59
N LEU A 81 6.46 4.90 -9.86
CA LEU A 81 7.54 5.54 -9.10
C LEU A 81 7.52 7.06 -9.28
N GLU A 82 7.37 7.54 -10.51
CA GLU A 82 7.24 8.96 -10.79
C GLU A 82 6.00 9.56 -10.09
N TYR A 83 4.85 8.91 -10.23
CA TYR A 83 3.63 9.35 -9.55
C TYR A 83 3.80 9.40 -8.03
N ARG A 84 4.35 8.34 -7.42
CA ARG A 84 4.54 8.31 -5.96
C ARG A 84 5.57 9.33 -5.50
N HIS A 85 6.64 9.55 -6.24
CA HIS A 85 7.61 10.59 -5.93
C HIS A 85 6.94 11.96 -5.87
N ASN A 86 6.18 12.32 -6.92
CA ASN A 86 5.42 13.56 -6.99
C ASN A 86 4.40 13.67 -5.85
N LEU A 87 3.70 12.58 -5.54
CA LEU A 87 2.73 12.53 -4.44
C LEU A 87 3.41 12.73 -3.08
N THR A 88 4.52 12.05 -2.81
CA THR A 88 5.27 12.19 -1.55
C THR A 88 5.93 13.56 -1.38
N ALA A 89 6.24 14.23 -2.48
CA ALA A 89 6.75 15.60 -2.46
C ALA A 89 5.64 16.65 -2.22
N ALA A 90 4.36 16.28 -2.37
CA ALA A 90 3.25 17.17 -2.09
C ALA A 90 3.06 17.33 -0.57
N GLU A 91 3.06 18.59 -0.09
CA GLU A 91 2.91 18.97 1.32
C GLU A 91 1.80 18.22 2.07
N PRO A 92 0.58 18.05 1.51
CA PRO A 92 -0.50 17.37 2.22
C PRO A 92 -0.23 15.88 2.47
N PHE A 93 0.56 15.23 1.61
CA PHE A 93 0.88 13.81 1.74
C PHE A 93 2.12 13.55 2.60
N LYS A 94 3.07 14.50 2.62
CA LYS A 94 4.24 14.44 3.50
C LYS A 94 3.85 14.33 4.97
N GLY A 95 2.91 15.17 5.43
CA GLY A 95 2.42 15.13 6.82
C GLY A 95 1.67 13.83 7.16
N PHE A 96 1.05 13.18 6.18
CA PHE A 96 0.45 11.85 6.36
C PHE A 96 1.52 10.77 6.56
N CYS A 97 2.56 10.75 5.71
CA CYS A 97 3.65 9.79 5.81
C CYS A 97 4.39 9.91 7.16
N GLU A 98 4.67 11.12 7.62
CA GLU A 98 5.33 11.37 8.92
C GLU A 98 4.51 10.83 10.10
N ARG A 99 3.19 11.02 10.09
CA ARG A 99 2.29 10.48 11.13
C ARG A 99 2.21 8.95 11.10
N GLN A 100 2.30 8.35 9.91
CA GLN A 100 2.26 6.89 9.79
C GLN A 100 3.53 6.17 10.22
N ALA A 101 4.69 6.83 10.23
CA ALA A 101 5.98 6.19 10.49
C ALA A 101 6.09 5.50 11.88
N GLY A 102 5.15 5.75 12.80
CA GLY A 102 5.10 5.09 14.12
C GLY A 102 3.71 4.58 14.51
N ALA A 103 2.72 4.61 13.61
CA ALA A 103 1.36 4.25 13.95
C ALA A 103 1.13 2.74 13.81
N THR A 104 0.52 2.13 14.84
CA THR A 104 0.12 0.71 14.81
C THR A 104 -1.12 0.46 13.97
N THR A 105 -1.90 1.50 13.68
CA THR A 105 -3.10 1.48 12.82
C THR A 105 -3.02 2.68 11.88
N MET A 106 -3.54 2.53 10.65
CA MET A 106 -3.50 3.61 9.67
C MET A 106 -4.41 4.78 10.06
N GLU A 107 -3.84 5.94 10.30
CA GLU A 107 -4.58 7.15 10.65
C GLU A 107 -5.17 7.84 9.40
N LEU A 108 -6.30 7.35 8.89
CA LEU A 108 -6.92 7.93 7.69
C LEU A 108 -7.32 9.41 7.86
N THR A 109 -7.57 9.85 9.09
CA THR A 109 -7.87 11.26 9.42
C THR A 109 -6.68 12.19 9.17
N ALA A 110 -5.47 11.65 9.03
CA ALA A 110 -4.28 12.40 8.66
C ALA A 110 -4.23 12.74 7.17
N LEU A 111 -5.11 12.19 6.34
CA LEU A 111 -5.17 12.50 4.92
C LEU A 111 -5.77 13.90 4.69
N PRO A 112 -5.40 14.56 3.58
CA PRO A 112 -6.04 15.80 3.16
C PRO A 112 -7.54 15.59 2.97
N ASN A 113 -8.36 16.54 3.43
CA ASN A 113 -9.82 16.55 3.24
C ASN A 113 -10.53 15.30 3.82
N ALA A 114 -9.88 14.59 4.75
CA ALA A 114 -10.42 13.35 5.31
C ALA A 114 -11.77 13.56 6.01
N ALA A 115 -12.00 14.71 6.64
CA ALA A 115 -13.27 15.00 7.32
C ALA A 115 -14.45 15.11 6.34
N GLU A 116 -14.21 15.65 5.15
CA GLU A 116 -15.17 15.76 4.06
C GLU A 116 -15.37 14.39 3.41
N VAL A 117 -14.30 13.74 2.97
CA VAL A 117 -14.37 12.47 2.25
C VAL A 117 -14.93 11.36 3.13
N MET A 118 -14.51 11.25 4.40
CA MET A 118 -14.96 10.16 5.28
C MET A 118 -16.42 10.29 5.75
N ARG A 119 -17.07 11.44 5.52
CA ARG A 119 -18.53 11.59 5.68
C ARG A 119 -19.29 10.86 4.58
N CYS A 120 -18.76 10.88 3.35
CA CYS A 120 -19.40 10.29 2.19
C CYS A 120 -18.86 8.88 1.87
N LEU A 121 -17.62 8.58 2.26
CA LEU A 121 -16.95 7.30 2.09
C LEU A 121 -16.64 6.68 3.47
N PRO A 122 -17.51 5.78 3.98
CA PRO A 122 -17.30 5.13 5.27
C PRO A 122 -16.24 4.04 5.14
N VAL A 123 -14.99 4.48 5.12
CA VAL A 123 -13.77 3.67 5.22
C VAL A 123 -13.15 3.87 6.61
N ARG A 124 -12.71 2.78 7.24
CA ARG A 124 -12.06 2.80 8.55
C ARG A 124 -10.91 1.81 8.58
N ALA A 125 -9.75 2.25 9.04
CA ALA A 125 -8.71 1.34 9.50
C ALA A 125 -9.14 0.82 10.87
N MET A 126 -9.14 -0.50 11.03
CA MET A 126 -9.54 -1.16 12.26
C MET A 126 -8.31 -1.37 13.13
N GLU A 127 -8.46 -1.21 14.44
CA GLU A 127 -7.42 -1.61 15.38
C GLU A 127 -7.25 -3.13 15.36
N GLY A 128 -5.99 -3.56 15.40
CA GLY A 128 -5.61 -4.98 15.37
C GLY A 128 -5.33 -5.51 13.98
N GLU A 129 -5.19 -6.82 13.89
CA GLU A 129 -4.71 -7.53 12.72
C GLU A 129 -5.65 -8.69 12.37
N SER A 130 -5.61 -9.10 11.11
CA SER A 130 -6.22 -10.36 10.66
C SER A 130 -5.52 -11.58 11.29
N ALA A 131 -6.07 -12.78 11.05
CA ALA A 131 -5.46 -14.02 11.53
C ALA A 131 -4.02 -14.23 11.02
N ASP A 132 -3.67 -13.62 9.90
CA ASP A 132 -2.34 -13.68 9.28
C ASP A 132 -1.44 -12.48 9.67
N GLY A 133 -1.86 -11.66 10.63
CA GLY A 133 -1.08 -10.49 11.08
C GLY A 133 -1.16 -9.27 10.14
N LEU A 134 -2.09 -9.26 9.18
CA LEU A 134 -2.23 -8.13 8.24
C LEU A 134 -3.17 -7.04 8.77
N PRO A 135 -2.89 -5.76 8.49
CA PRO A 135 -3.77 -4.65 8.85
C PRO A 135 -5.15 -4.79 8.20
N VAL A 136 -6.19 -4.39 8.93
CA VAL A 136 -7.58 -4.53 8.48
C VAL A 136 -8.17 -3.17 8.11
N LEU A 137 -8.61 -3.04 6.86
CA LEU A 137 -9.39 -1.91 6.38
C LEU A 137 -10.84 -2.35 6.13
N CYS A 138 -11.80 -1.64 6.72
CA CYS A 138 -13.23 -1.88 6.52
C CYS A 138 -13.83 -0.75 5.71
N THR A 139 -14.46 -1.11 4.59
CA THR A 139 -15.29 -0.20 3.79
C THR A 139 -16.72 -0.73 3.80
N LEU A 140 -17.70 0.17 3.88
CA LEU A 140 -19.12 -0.18 3.82
C LEU A 140 -19.75 0.35 2.53
N PRO A 141 -19.68 -0.40 1.39
CA PRO A 141 -20.05 0.14 0.08
C PRO A 141 -21.49 0.63 -0.03
N ARG A 142 -22.42 -0.01 0.70
CA ARG A 142 -23.84 0.37 0.72
C ARG A 142 -24.12 1.70 1.42
N LEU A 143 -23.15 2.22 2.17
CA LEU A 143 -23.26 3.48 2.89
C LEU A 143 -22.46 4.59 2.19
N ILE A 144 -21.92 4.33 0.99
CA ILE A 144 -21.24 5.36 0.20
C ILE A 144 -22.30 6.35 -0.30
N ASP A 145 -22.11 7.62 0.04
CA ASP A 145 -22.88 8.74 -0.46
C ASP A 145 -22.20 9.29 -1.72
N ILE A 146 -22.58 8.74 -2.88
CA ILE A 146 -22.00 9.10 -4.17
C ILE A 146 -22.37 10.55 -4.53
N GLU A 147 -23.62 10.97 -4.27
CA GLU A 147 -24.05 12.35 -4.54
C GLU A 147 -23.29 13.35 -3.66
N GLY A 148 -23.05 12.99 -2.40
CA GLY A 148 -22.22 13.79 -1.50
C GLY A 148 -20.77 13.88 -1.94
N LEU A 149 -20.19 12.79 -2.48
CA LEU A 149 -18.84 12.80 -3.06
C LEU A 149 -18.78 13.70 -4.30
N ASP A 150 -19.75 13.60 -5.21
CA ASP A 150 -19.83 14.42 -6.43
C ASP A 150 -20.05 15.92 -6.10
N ALA A 151 -20.67 16.22 -4.95
CA ALA A 151 -20.91 17.58 -4.48
C ALA A 151 -19.70 18.22 -3.78
N LEU A 152 -18.64 17.45 -3.47
CA LEU A 152 -17.38 18.02 -2.99
C LEU A 152 -16.75 18.80 -4.13
N SER A 153 -16.60 20.13 -3.96
CA SER A 153 -16.04 20.99 -5.01
C SER A 153 -14.56 20.71 -5.25
N ASP A 154 -14.07 21.13 -6.42
CA ASP A 154 -12.64 21.13 -6.73
C ASP A 154 -11.82 21.91 -5.69
N ASP A 155 -12.42 22.94 -5.06
CA ASP A 155 -11.82 23.69 -3.95
C ASP A 155 -11.64 22.82 -2.68
N CYS A 156 -12.51 21.83 -2.47
CA CYS A 156 -12.43 20.89 -1.36
C CYS A 156 -11.48 19.72 -1.64
N LEU A 157 -11.23 19.36 -2.90
CA LEU A 157 -10.35 18.23 -3.24
C LEU A 157 -8.93 18.68 -3.61
N GLY A 158 -8.76 19.92 -4.04
CA GLY A 158 -7.48 20.47 -4.50
C GLY A 158 -7.08 19.92 -5.88
N PRO A 159 -6.13 20.58 -6.57
CA PRO A 159 -5.60 20.05 -7.82
C PRO A 159 -4.70 18.84 -7.52
N PHE A 160 -5.08 17.66 -8.01
CA PHE A 160 -4.21 16.48 -8.06
C PHE A 160 -3.63 16.31 -9.46
#